data_AF-A0A5U3RFU5-F1
#
_entry.id   AF-A0A5U3RFU5-F1
#
_cell.length_a   1.000
_cell.length_b   1.000
_cell.length_c   1.000
_cell.angle_alpha   90.00
_cell.angle_beta   90.00
_cell.angle_gamma   90.00
#
_symmetry.space_group_name_H-M   'P 1'
#
loop_
_entity.id
_entity.type
_entity.pdbx_description
1 polymer ?
#
loop_
_entity_poly.entity_id
_entity_poly.type
_entity_poly.pdbx_seq_one_letter_code
_entity_poly.pdbx_strand_id
1 'polypeptide(L)'
;MKTKIFLLTTTFIMHSVHASELPVIPLSDLVNAALKHQPSVAVSYYETEKKSSDLDVSKAALYPTLDLTSGLNNTRKESSGIEKNIENKISLSYRITDFGVTGANIRKSEYERDNSKTDYGKT
;
A
#
# COMPACT_ATOMS: atom_id res chain seq x y z
N MET A 1 -40.53 9.46 44.54
CA MET A 1 -39.48 10.29 43.90
C MET A 1 -39.54 10.07 42.41
N LYS A 2 -39.78 11.13 41.63
CA LYS A 2 -40.14 11.06 40.21
C LYS A 2 -38.94 11.46 39.35
N THR A 3 -38.54 10.57 38.46
CA THR A 3 -37.55 10.76 37.40
C THR A 3 -38.00 11.86 36.45
N LYS A 4 -37.14 12.86 36.19
CA LYS A 4 -37.37 13.89 35.17
C LYS A 4 -36.48 13.60 33.97
N ILE A 5 -37.14 13.23 32.88
CA ILE A 5 -36.59 13.19 31.51
C ILE A 5 -36.31 14.63 31.07
N PHE A 6 -35.11 14.87 30.53
CA PHE A 6 -34.74 16.14 29.90
C PHE A 6 -34.49 15.85 28.41
N LEU A 7 -35.41 16.31 27.56
CA LEU A 7 -35.31 16.28 26.11
C LEU A 7 -34.32 17.37 25.66
N LEU A 8 -33.20 16.96 25.03
CA LEU A 8 -32.26 17.89 24.43
C LEU A 8 -32.68 18.14 22.97
N THR A 9 -33.17 19.34 22.72
CA THR A 9 -33.67 19.81 21.42
C THR A 9 -32.53 20.06 20.44
N THR A 10 -32.58 19.39 19.29
CA THR A 10 -31.78 19.68 18.10
C THR A 10 -32.04 21.10 17.61
N THR A 11 -31.06 21.98 17.75
CA THR A 11 -31.05 23.32 17.13
C THR A 11 -30.36 23.21 15.77
N PHE A 12 -31.19 23.19 14.71
CA PHE A 12 -30.73 23.31 13.32
C PHE A 12 -30.38 24.78 13.06
N ILE A 13 -29.09 25.11 13.07
CA ILE A 13 -28.62 26.46 12.73
C ILE A 13 -28.73 26.62 11.20
N MET A 14 -29.74 27.38 10.76
CA MET A 14 -29.83 27.86 9.38
C MET A 14 -28.67 28.83 9.11
N HIS A 15 -27.66 28.37 8.37
CA HIS A 15 -26.67 29.27 7.78
C HIS A 15 -27.23 29.81 6.46
N SER A 16 -27.49 31.11 6.43
CA SER A 16 -27.80 31.87 5.22
C SER A 16 -26.59 31.83 4.28
N VAL A 17 -26.66 31.04 3.21
CA VAL A 17 -25.65 31.01 2.15
C VAL A 17 -25.70 32.33 1.40
N HIS A 18 -24.79 33.24 1.74
CA HIS A 18 -24.49 34.40 0.90
C HIS A 18 -23.66 33.89 -0.27
N ALA A 19 -24.19 34.01 -1.49
CA ALA A 19 -23.40 33.83 -2.71
C ALA A 19 -22.42 35.01 -2.81
N SER A 20 -21.26 34.87 -2.16
CA SER A 20 -20.13 35.78 -2.38
C SER A 20 -19.63 35.57 -3.80
N GLU A 21 -19.35 36.67 -4.48
CA GLU A 21 -18.71 36.68 -5.79
C GLU A 21 -17.53 35.70 -5.80
N LEU A 22 -17.49 34.82 -6.80
CA LEU A 22 -16.41 33.84 -6.94
C LEU A 22 -15.08 34.62 -6.97
N PRO A 23 -14.18 34.38 -6.00
CA PRO A 23 -12.89 35.03 -6.03
C PRO A 23 -12.21 34.67 -7.36
N VAL A 24 -11.77 35.68 -8.11
CA VAL A 24 -11.01 35.48 -9.35
C VAL A 24 -9.63 34.99 -8.94
N ILE A 25 -9.53 33.67 -8.74
CA ILE A 25 -8.27 32.99 -8.44
C ILE A 25 -7.54 32.81 -9.79
N PRO A 26 -6.28 33.23 -9.91
CA PRO A 26 -5.51 33.01 -11.12
C PRO A 26 -5.35 31.52 -11.39
N LEU A 27 -5.42 31.12 -12.66
CA LEU A 27 -5.37 29.71 -13.06
C LEU A 27 -4.12 29.00 -12.52
N SER A 28 -2.99 29.70 -12.42
CA SER A 28 -1.75 29.18 -11.83
C SER A 28 -1.93 28.67 -10.41
N ASP A 29 -2.71 29.38 -9.59
CA ASP A 29 -2.88 29.06 -8.17
C ASP A 29 -3.84 27.89 -7.99
N LEU A 30 -4.87 27.81 -8.84
CA LEU A 30 -5.76 26.65 -8.93
C LEU A 30 -5.01 25.39 -9.37
N VAL A 31 -4.14 25.48 -10.38
CA VAL A 31 -3.31 24.36 -10.83
C VAL A 31 -2.32 23.93 -9.74
N ASN A 32 -1.66 24.87 -9.08
CA ASN A 32 -0.76 24.56 -7.96
C ASN A 32 -1.48 23.94 -6.77
N ALA A 33 -2.68 24.42 -6.44
CA ALA A 33 -3.51 23.84 -5.39
C ALA A 33 -3.99 22.43 -5.78
N ALA A 34 -4.38 22.22 -7.04
CA ALA A 34 -4.75 20.91 -7.55
C ALA A 34 -3.57 19.94 -7.49
N LEU A 35 -2.39 20.29 -8.00
CA LEU A 35 -1.20 19.43 -7.94
C LEU A 35 -0.80 19.04 -6.51
N LYS A 36 -1.07 19.91 -5.52
CA LYS A 36 -0.76 19.64 -4.11
C LYS A 36 -1.82 18.80 -3.37
N HIS A 37 -3.10 18.97 -3.70
CA HIS A 37 -4.20 18.43 -2.89
C HIS A 37 -5.09 17.43 -3.63
N GLN A 38 -4.96 17.31 -4.95
CA GLN A 38 -5.78 16.42 -5.75
C GLN A 38 -5.45 14.95 -5.43
N PRO A 39 -6.43 14.14 -5.01
CA PRO A 39 -6.19 12.74 -4.67
C PRO A 39 -5.64 11.90 -5.82
N SER A 40 -5.99 12.19 -7.07
CA SER A 40 -5.50 11.44 -8.23
C SER A 40 -3.98 11.57 -8.42
N VAL A 41 -3.41 12.75 -8.14
CA VAL A 41 -1.95 12.97 -8.20
C VAL A 41 -1.24 12.16 -7.11
N ALA A 42 -1.82 12.14 -5.89
CA ALA A 42 -1.29 11.33 -4.80
C ALA A 42 -1.34 9.83 -5.12
N VAL A 43 -2.45 9.33 -5.69
CA VAL A 43 -2.57 7.93 -6.11
C VAL A 43 -1.49 7.57 -7.13
N SER A 44 -1.33 8.38 -8.17
CA SER A 44 -0.34 8.10 -9.22
C SER A 44 1.11 8.16 -8.70
N TYR A 45 1.39 9.05 -7.73
CA TYR A 45 2.66 9.07 -7.02
C TYR A 45 2.92 7.75 -6.28
N TYR A 46 1.97 7.27 -5.47
CA TYR A 46 2.12 6.02 -4.71
C TYR A 46 2.17 4.79 -5.61
N GLU A 47 1.47 4.79 -6.74
CA GLU A 47 1.60 3.74 -7.76
C GLU A 47 3.02 3.68 -8.33
N THR A 48 3.60 4.84 -8.62
CA THR A 48 4.99 4.92 -9.09
C THR A 48 5.98 4.44 -8.04
N GLU A 49 5.78 4.81 -6.77
CA GLU A 49 6.63 4.35 -5.67
C GLU A 49 6.53 2.84 -5.48
N LYS A 50 5.31 2.29 -5.56
CA LYS A 50 5.08 0.84 -5.53
C LYS A 50 5.83 0.14 -6.66
N LYS A 51 5.79 0.68 -7.89
CA LYS A 51 6.53 0.10 -9.03
C LYS A 51 8.05 0.18 -8.85
N SER A 52 8.56 1.19 -8.16
CA SER A 52 9.98 1.24 -7.78
C SER A 52 10.34 0.13 -6.79
N SER A 53 9.50 -0.10 -5.77
CA SER A 53 9.69 -1.19 -4.82
C SER A 53 9.60 -2.58 -5.49
N ASP A 54 8.66 -2.77 -6.43
CA ASP A 54 8.53 -4.01 -7.20
C ASP A 54 9.82 -4.32 -8.01
N LEU A 55 10.48 -3.29 -8.54
CA LEU A 55 11.78 -3.43 -9.20
C LEU A 55 12.87 -3.85 -8.22
N ASP A 56 12.91 -3.28 -7.04
CA ASP A 56 13.90 -3.64 -6.02
C ASP A 56 13.70 -5.07 -5.52
N VAL A 57 12.46 -5.53 -5.36
CA VAL A 57 12.13 -6.95 -5.09
C VAL A 57 12.62 -7.84 -6.24
N SER A 58 12.44 -7.40 -7.49
CA SER A 58 12.92 -8.15 -8.66
C SER A 58 14.45 -8.26 -8.68
N LYS A 59 15.16 -7.20 -8.27
CA LYS A 59 16.62 -7.19 -8.14
C LYS A 59 17.10 -8.02 -6.95
N ALA A 60 16.35 -8.07 -5.85
CA ALA A 60 16.67 -8.88 -4.69
C ALA A 60 16.81 -10.38 -5.03
N ALA A 61 16.13 -10.84 -6.09
CA ALA A 61 16.24 -12.20 -6.59
C ALA A 61 17.64 -12.60 -7.11
N LEU A 62 18.57 -11.65 -7.28
CA LEU A 62 19.98 -11.90 -7.61
C LEU A 62 20.82 -12.31 -6.40
N TYR A 63 20.29 -12.14 -5.19
CA TYR A 63 21.00 -12.40 -3.94
C TYR A 63 20.43 -13.65 -3.24
N PRO A 64 21.21 -14.29 -2.35
CA PRO A 64 20.71 -15.40 -1.54
C PRO A 64 19.62 -14.94 -0.58
N THR A 65 18.66 -15.82 -0.29
CA THR A 65 17.63 -15.61 0.74
C THR A 65 17.99 -16.40 1.99
N LEU A 66 17.88 -15.74 3.14
CA LEU A 66 18.06 -16.34 4.45
C LEU A 66 16.75 -16.25 5.21
N ASP A 67 16.10 -17.39 5.41
CA ASP A 67 14.78 -17.49 6.02
C ASP A 67 14.88 -18.15 7.39
N LEU A 68 14.33 -17.49 8.40
CA LEU A 68 14.15 -18.05 9.75
C LEU A 68 12.66 -18.36 9.94
N THR A 69 12.35 -19.63 10.19
CA THR A 69 11.00 -20.10 10.48
C THR A 69 10.95 -20.71 11.87
N SER A 70 10.03 -20.25 12.70
CA SER A 70 9.71 -20.85 13.99
C SER A 70 8.23 -21.17 14.03
N GLY A 71 7.88 -22.38 14.42
CA GLY A 71 6.49 -22.87 14.42
C GLY A 71 6.22 -23.83 15.55
N LEU A 72 5.01 -23.72 16.12
CA LEU A 72 4.45 -24.70 17.03
C LEU A 72 3.31 -25.40 16.31
N ASN A 73 3.42 -26.72 16.13
CA ASN A 73 2.36 -27.53 15.55
C ASN A 73 1.80 -28.50 16.60
N ASN A 74 0.48 -28.49 16.79
CA ASN A 74 -0.22 -29.42 17.67
C ASN A 74 -1.20 -30.23 16.84
N THR A 75 -0.84 -31.47 16.51
CA THR A 75 -1.67 -32.35 15.70
C THR A 75 -2.27 -33.43 16.61
N ARG A 76 -3.61 -33.51 16.62
CA ARG A 76 -4.31 -34.60 17.32
C ARG A 76 -4.54 -35.73 16.32
N LYS A 77 -3.92 -36.88 16.56
CA LYS A 77 -4.16 -38.09 15.76
C LYS A 77 -5.17 -38.96 16.48
N GLU A 78 -6.26 -39.31 15.78
CA GLU A 78 -7.35 -40.19 16.25
C GLU A 78 -6.83 -41.48 16.92
N SER A 79 -5.71 -42.02 16.43
CA SER A 79 -5.13 -43.29 16.90
C SER A 79 -3.97 -43.16 17.89
N SER A 80 -3.38 -41.98 18.11
CA SER A 80 -2.04 -41.86 18.73
C SER A 80 -1.91 -40.77 19.81
N GLY A 81 -2.98 -40.02 20.08
CA GLY A 81 -2.96 -38.93 21.07
C GLY A 81 -2.58 -37.57 20.48
N ILE A 82 -2.07 -36.68 21.35
CA ILE A 82 -1.72 -35.29 21.01
C ILE A 82 -0.21 -35.22 20.73
N GLU A 83 0.17 -34.96 19.47
CA GLU A 83 1.55 -34.67 19.09
C GLU A 83 1.79 -33.15 19.13
N LYS A 84 2.71 -32.72 20.00
CA LYS A 84 3.22 -31.34 20.05
C LYS A 84 4.61 -31.30 19.44
N ASN A 85 4.78 -30.54 18.38
CA ASN A 85 6.06 -30.31 17.72
C ASN A 85 6.40 -28.82 17.76
N ILE A 86 7.63 -28.51 18.16
CA ILE A 86 8.23 -27.18 18.06
C ILE A 86 9.32 -27.29 17.00
N GLU A 87 9.20 -26.55 15.90
CA GLU A 87 10.19 -26.53 14.83
C GLU A 87 10.80 -25.13 14.75
N ASN A 88 12.13 -25.08 14.77
CA ASN A 88 12.90 -23.88 14.47
C ASN A 88 13.85 -24.24 13.32
N LYS A 89 13.74 -23.54 12.20
CA LYS A 89 14.46 -23.83 10.96
C LYS A 89 15.08 -22.55 10.40
N ILE A 90 16.35 -22.63 10.04
CA ILE A 90 17.06 -21.60 9.27
C ILE A 90 17.34 -22.19 7.89
N SER A 91 16.94 -21.50 6.82
CA SER A 91 17.11 -21.95 5.44
C SER A 91 17.88 -20.89 4.64
N LEU A 92 18.94 -21.32 3.96
CA LEU A 92 19.69 -20.48 3.01
C LEU A 92 19.44 -21.01 1.60
N SER A 93 18.88 -20.17 0.74
CA SER A 93 18.61 -20.53 -0.67
C SER A 93 19.34 -19.58 -1.60
N TYR A 94 20.10 -20.12 -2.55
CA TYR A 94 20.77 -19.32 -3.57
C TYR A 94 20.64 -19.95 -4.95
N ARG A 95 20.14 -19.18 -5.91
CA ARG A 95 19.98 -19.62 -7.30
C ARG A 95 21.26 -19.30 -8.05
N ILE A 96 22.00 -20.35 -8.43
CA ILE A 96 23.28 -20.21 -9.16
C ILE A 96 23.05 -19.79 -10.61
N THR A 97 22.10 -20.42 -11.29
CA THR A 97 21.76 -20.09 -12.67
C THR A 97 20.29 -20.35 -12.94
N ASP A 98 19.71 -19.53 -13.81
CA ASP A 98 18.33 -19.64 -14.28
C ASP A 98 18.19 -19.28 -15.76
N PHE A 99 19.30 -19.36 -16.51
CA PHE A 99 19.36 -19.12 -17.95
C PHE A 99 18.78 -17.76 -18.38
N GLY A 100 18.86 -16.74 -17.52
CA GLY A 100 18.46 -15.38 -17.83
C GLY A 100 17.02 -15.01 -17.46
N VAL A 101 16.28 -15.91 -16.79
CA VAL A 101 14.91 -15.65 -16.32
C VAL A 101 14.89 -14.46 -15.35
N THR A 102 15.79 -14.39 -14.37
CA THR A 102 15.87 -13.27 -13.43
C THR A 102 16.16 -11.96 -14.16
N GLY A 103 17.09 -11.97 -15.12
CA GLY A 103 17.40 -10.80 -15.93
C GLY A 103 16.21 -10.32 -16.76
N ALA A 104 15.42 -11.23 -17.33
CA ALA A 104 14.20 -10.90 -18.04
C ALA A 104 13.14 -10.28 -17.11
N ASN A 105 12.97 -10.82 -15.90
CA ASN A 105 12.03 -10.29 -14.91
C ASN A 105 12.44 -8.90 -14.43
N ILE A 106 13.73 -8.64 -14.18
CA ILE A 106 14.22 -7.31 -13.80
C ILE A 106 13.92 -6.29 -14.91
N ARG A 107 14.25 -6.60 -16.17
CA ARG A 107 13.97 -5.71 -17.30
C ARG A 107 12.48 -5.42 -17.45
N LYS A 108 11.64 -6.43 -17.26
CA LYS A 108 10.18 -6.24 -17.26
C LYS A 108 9.76 -5.24 -16.18
N SER A 109 10.25 -5.40 -14.95
CA SER A 109 9.95 -4.48 -13.84
C SER A 109 10.50 -3.06 -14.08
N GLU A 110 11.64 -2.93 -14.77
CA GLU A 110 12.17 -1.62 -15.19
C GLU A 110 11.22 -0.91 -16.16
N TYR A 111 10.72 -1.61 -17.18
CA TYR A 111 9.74 -1.05 -18.11
C TYR A 111 8.43 -0.67 -17.41
N GLU A 112 7.95 -1.48 -16.46
CA GLU A 112 6.75 -1.16 -15.69
C GLU A 112 6.91 0.10 -14.82
N ARG A 113 8.08 0.28 -14.19
CA ARG A 113 8.42 1.50 -13.44
C ARG A 113 8.45 2.72 -14.36
N ASP A 114 9.07 2.60 -15.53
CA ASP A 114 9.23 3.73 -16.46
C ASP A 114 7.90 4.14 -17.09
N ASN A 115 7.03 3.18 -17.38
CA ASN A 115 5.66 3.46 -17.77
C ASN A 115 4.90 4.20 -16.66
N SER A 116 5.01 3.74 -15.40
CA SER A 116 4.36 4.41 -14.27
C SER A 116 4.82 5.85 -14.07
N LYS A 117 6.13 6.11 -14.22
CA LYS A 117 6.68 7.48 -14.20
C LYS A 117 6.12 8.35 -15.32
N THR A 118 5.95 7.77 -16.50
CA THR A 118 5.37 8.47 -17.65
C THR A 118 3.90 8.80 -17.41
N ASP A 119 3.15 7.89 -16.77
CA ASP A 119 1.73 8.11 -16.45
C ASP A 119 1.54 9.14 -15.33
N TYR A 120 2.41 9.14 -14.31
CA TYR A 120 2.46 10.23 -13.31
C TYR A 120 2.77 11.59 -13.94
N GLY A 121 3.64 11.63 -14.95
CA GLY A 121 3.91 12.87 -15.68
C GLY A 121 2.72 13.42 -16.48
N LYS A 122 1.66 12.63 -16.68
CA LYS A 122 0.43 13.04 -17.38
C LYS A 122 -0.69 13.48 -16.42
N THR A 123 -0.58 13.21 -15.12
CA THR A 123 -1.58 13.63 -14.11
C THR A 123 -1.39 15.06 -13.68
#